data_AF-A0A502CKT1-F1
#
_entry.id   AF-A0A502CKT1-F1
#
_cell.length_a   1.000
_cell.length_b   1.000
_cell.length_c   1.000
_cell.angle_alpha   90.00
_cell.angle_beta   90.00
_cell.angle_gamma   90.00
#
_symmetry.space_group_name_H-M   'P 1'
#
loop_
_entity.id
_entity.type
_entity.pdbx_description
1 polymer ?
#
loop_
_entity_poly.entity_id
_entity_poly.type
_entity_poly.pdbx_seq_one_letter_code
_entity_poly.pdbx_strand_id
1 'polypeptide(L)'
;MFVSALHITIDFGVGLFDLHGTLSLTEATTLVGIALIQLWWAISFMAGAQGNGSGVASAGILGAGWAALTNGYPIVYCPPVCKEARPLTDLGHVGSIVFGILLAFVAIWSLWRARTRPGWIMPGIAAALVIWTLVSLANTTIA
;
A
#
# COMPACT_ATOMS: atom_id res chain seq x y z
N MET A 1 -2.31 5.35 -4.84
CA MET A 1 -3.60 4.86 -4.34
C MET A 1 -4.32 3.99 -5.36
N PHE A 2 -4.75 4.51 -6.51
CA PHE A 2 -5.61 3.78 -7.47
C PHE A 2 -5.10 2.39 -7.90
N VAL A 3 -3.90 2.28 -8.47
CA VAL A 3 -3.33 0.99 -8.93
C VAL A 3 -3.05 -0.01 -7.80
N SER A 4 -2.72 0.49 -6.61
CA SER A 4 -2.50 -0.34 -5.41
C SER A 4 -3.82 -0.84 -4.84
N ALA A 5 -4.88 -0.02 -4.84
CA ALA A 5 -6.23 -0.42 -4.48
C ALA A 5 -6.84 -1.38 -5.51
N LEU A 6 -6.57 -1.17 -6.81
CA LEU A 6 -6.93 -2.10 -7.88
C LEU A 6 -6.29 -3.47 -7.64
N HIS A 7 -4.98 -3.52 -7.35
CA HIS A 7 -4.30 -4.78 -7.06
C HIS A 7 -4.94 -5.54 -5.89
N ILE A 8 -5.19 -4.86 -4.77
CA ILE A 8 -5.87 -5.45 -3.61
C ILE A 8 -7.27 -5.96 -3.97
N THR A 9 -8.01 -5.23 -4.81
CA THR A 9 -9.36 -5.65 -5.23
C THR A 9 -9.29 -6.90 -6.10
N ILE A 10 -8.26 -7.03 -6.93
CA ILE A 10 -8.00 -8.23 -7.71
C ILE A 10 -7.66 -9.39 -6.79
N ASP A 11 -6.82 -9.18 -5.76
CA ASP A 11 -6.46 -10.22 -4.78
C ASP A 11 -7.69 -10.78 -4.07
N PHE A 12 -8.65 -9.93 -3.69
CA PHE A 12 -9.94 -10.40 -3.19
C PHE A 12 -10.77 -11.12 -4.25
N GLY A 13 -10.79 -10.60 -5.48
CA GLY A 13 -11.58 -11.14 -6.59
C GLY A 13 -11.12 -12.51 -7.08
N VAL A 14 -9.82 -12.83 -6.96
CA VAL A 14 -9.28 -14.16 -7.28
C VAL A 14 -9.35 -15.14 -6.13
N GLY A 15 -9.87 -14.71 -4.96
CA GLY A 15 -9.97 -15.57 -3.79
C GLY A 15 -8.64 -15.84 -3.10
N LEU A 16 -7.67 -14.91 -3.17
CA LEU A 16 -6.39 -15.05 -2.46
C LEU A 16 -6.59 -15.15 -0.93
N PHE A 17 -7.65 -14.50 -0.44
CA PHE A 17 -8.12 -14.62 0.93
C PHE A 17 -9.39 -15.48 0.91
N ASP A 18 -9.43 -16.53 1.75
CA ASP A 18 -10.63 -17.35 1.88
C ASP A 18 -11.66 -16.60 2.72
N LEU A 19 -12.44 -15.74 2.06
CA LEU A 19 -13.49 -14.96 2.70
C LEU A 19 -14.76 -15.79 2.96
N HIS A 20 -14.74 -17.11 2.75
CA HIS A 20 -15.87 -17.99 2.99
C HIS A 20 -15.88 -18.51 4.43
N GLY A 21 -16.95 -18.22 5.17
CA GLY A 21 -17.12 -18.70 6.55
C GLY A 21 -16.46 -17.78 7.58
N THR A 22 -15.79 -18.35 8.58
CA THR A 22 -15.17 -17.59 9.68
C THR A 22 -13.75 -17.18 9.33
N LEU A 23 -13.51 -15.88 9.20
CA LEU A 23 -12.18 -15.33 8.98
C LEU A 23 -11.23 -15.69 10.12
N SER A 24 -10.02 -16.13 9.78
CA SER A 24 -8.93 -16.22 10.75
C SER A 24 -8.55 -14.82 11.26
N LEU A 25 -7.89 -14.78 12.42
CA LEU A 25 -7.45 -13.51 13.02
C LEU A 25 -6.51 -12.74 12.09
N THR A 26 -5.61 -13.43 11.37
CA THR A 26 -4.65 -12.80 10.46
C THR A 26 -5.33 -12.27 9.21
N GLU A 27 -6.31 -12.98 8.63
CA GLU A 27 -7.12 -12.45 7.52
C GLU A 27 -7.89 -11.20 7.94
N ALA A 28 -8.61 -11.25 9.07
CA ALA A 28 -9.36 -10.11 9.59
C ALA A 28 -8.45 -8.91 9.86
N THR A 29 -7.28 -9.16 10.43
CA THR A 29 -6.26 -8.14 10.72
C THR A 29 -5.71 -7.51 9.44
N THR A 30 -5.42 -8.33 8.43
CA THR A 30 -4.96 -7.86 7.11
C THR A 30 -6.02 -7.00 6.43
N LEU A 31 -7.30 -7.40 6.46
CA LEU A 31 -8.42 -6.62 5.92
C LEU A 31 -8.54 -5.25 6.59
N VAL A 32 -8.47 -5.22 7.93
CA VAL A 32 -8.50 -3.96 8.70
C VAL A 32 -7.28 -3.11 8.38
N GLY A 33 -6.08 -3.69 8.29
CA GLY A 33 -4.85 -2.99 7.93
C GLY A 33 -4.90 -2.35 6.56
N ILE A 34 -5.38 -3.09 5.56
CA ILE A 34 -5.64 -2.56 4.22
C ILE A 34 -6.56 -1.34 4.27
N ALA A 35 -7.69 -1.45 4.97
CA ALA A 35 -8.67 -0.36 5.08
C ALA A 35 -8.07 0.87 5.77
N LEU A 36 -7.34 0.66 6.88
CA LEU A 36 -6.66 1.72 7.60
C LEU A 36 -5.56 2.38 6.77
N ILE A 37 -4.81 1.63 5.96
CA ILE A 37 -3.84 2.19 5.02
C ILE A 37 -4.52 3.11 4.01
N GLN A 38 -5.65 2.72 3.41
CA GLN A 38 -6.35 3.58 2.45
C GLN A 38 -6.88 4.85 3.12
N LEU A 39 -7.49 4.73 4.30
CA LEU A 39 -7.95 5.88 5.08
C LEU A 39 -6.79 6.81 5.45
N TRP A 40 -5.69 6.26 5.95
CA TRP A 40 -4.51 7.02 6.32
C TRP A 40 -3.87 7.71 5.11
N TRP A 41 -3.92 7.08 3.93
CA TRP A 41 -3.44 7.70 2.71
C TRP A 41 -4.26 8.95 2.33
N ALA A 42 -5.58 8.87 2.44
CA ALA A 42 -6.46 10.01 2.21
C ALA A 42 -6.18 11.14 3.21
N ILE A 43 -6.02 10.82 4.50
CA ILE A 43 -5.65 11.78 5.55
C ILE A 43 -4.31 12.46 5.23
N SER A 44 -3.31 11.68 4.81
CA SER A 44 -1.99 12.20 4.44
C SER A 44 -2.03 13.15 3.24
N PHE A 45 -2.86 12.85 2.22
CA PHE A 45 -3.08 13.75 1.10
C PHE A 45 -3.78 15.04 1.52
N MET A 46 -4.84 14.95 2.34
CA MET A 46 -5.54 16.14 2.84
C MET A 46 -4.59 17.04 3.65
N ALA A 47 -3.79 16.46 4.54
CA ALA A 47 -2.79 17.19 5.31
C ALA A 47 -1.73 17.84 4.40
N GLY A 48 -1.23 17.11 3.39
CA GLY A 48 -0.30 17.64 2.41
C GLY A 48 -0.89 18.80 1.59
N ALA A 49 -2.15 18.70 1.17
CA ALA A 49 -2.87 19.76 0.46
C ALA A 49 -3.05 21.03 1.30
N GLN A 50 -3.10 20.89 2.64
CA GLN A 50 -3.12 22.01 3.59
C GLN A 50 -1.71 22.55 3.92
N GLY A 51 -0.66 22.08 3.24
CA GLY A 51 0.72 22.52 3.45
C GLY A 51 1.45 21.82 4.60
N ASN A 52 0.88 20.79 5.20
CA ASN A 52 1.57 20.01 6.24
C ASN A 52 2.55 19.00 5.59
N GLY A 53 3.84 19.30 5.66
CA GLY A 53 4.91 18.43 5.15
C GLY A 53 4.90 17.01 5.74
N SER A 54 4.38 16.83 6.97
CA SER A 54 4.25 15.50 7.58
C SER A 54 3.27 14.62 6.80
N GLY A 55 2.22 15.20 6.23
CA GLY A 55 1.28 14.50 5.34
C GLY A 55 1.93 14.08 4.04
N VAL A 56 2.75 14.96 3.44
CA VAL A 56 3.53 14.65 2.23
C VAL A 56 4.52 13.51 2.48
N ALA A 57 5.28 13.57 3.59
CA ALA A 57 6.20 12.51 3.98
C ALA A 57 5.47 11.18 4.22
N SER A 58 4.33 11.22 4.92
CA SER A 58 3.49 10.05 5.18
C SER A 58 2.95 9.42 3.89
N ALA A 59 2.45 10.21 2.94
CA ALA A 59 2.02 9.73 1.64
C ALA A 59 3.18 9.09 0.83
N GLY A 60 4.39 9.63 0.94
CA GLY A 60 5.60 9.04 0.35
C GLY A 60 5.93 7.67 0.93
N ILE A 61 5.84 7.50 2.26
CA ILE A 61 6.05 6.20 2.92
C ILE A 61 5.00 5.18 2.48
N LEU A 62 3.72 5.56 2.41
CA LEU A 62 2.68 4.67 1.90
C LEU A 62 2.92 4.31 0.42
N GLY A 63 3.39 5.26 -0.39
CA GLY A 63 3.78 5.00 -1.78
C GLY A 63 4.91 3.97 -1.89
N ALA A 64 6.02 4.18 -1.18
CA ALA A 64 7.16 3.27 -1.22
C ALA A 64 6.85 1.92 -0.56
N GLY A 65 6.41 1.95 0.70
CA GLY A 65 6.24 0.76 1.53
C GLY A 65 5.06 -0.10 1.09
N TRP A 66 3.88 0.51 0.94
CA TRP A 66 2.69 -0.25 0.59
C TRP A 66 2.60 -0.50 -0.90
N ALA A 67 2.56 0.55 -1.73
CA ALA A 67 2.34 0.35 -3.16
C ALA A 67 3.54 -0.31 -3.86
N ALA A 68 4.76 0.22 -3.74
CA ALA A 68 5.88 -0.35 -4.47
C ALA A 68 6.37 -1.69 -3.88
N LEU A 69 6.63 -1.74 -2.58
CA LEU A 69 7.28 -2.90 -1.95
C LEU A 69 6.31 -4.02 -1.54
N THR A 70 5.05 -3.71 -1.22
CA THR A 70 4.08 -4.74 -0.80
C THR A 70 3.22 -5.18 -1.97
N ASN A 71 2.61 -4.25 -2.71
CA ASN A 71 1.71 -4.60 -3.80
C ASN A 71 2.44 -4.79 -5.14
N GLY A 72 3.58 -4.11 -5.33
CA GLY A 72 4.29 -4.11 -6.60
C GLY A 72 5.32 -5.22 -6.71
N TYR A 73 6.27 -5.23 -5.78
CA TYR A 73 7.44 -6.11 -5.78
C TYR A 73 7.12 -7.61 -5.88
N PRO A 74 6.04 -8.15 -5.28
CA PRO A 74 5.74 -9.58 -5.40
C PRO A 74 5.52 -10.12 -6.81
N ILE A 75 5.45 -9.28 -7.84
CA ILE A 75 5.54 -9.70 -9.24
C ILE A 75 6.74 -10.62 -9.53
N VAL A 76 7.82 -10.49 -8.76
CA VAL A 76 9.01 -11.36 -8.87
C VAL A 76 8.76 -12.79 -8.39
N TYR A 77 7.74 -13.00 -7.54
CA TYR A 77 7.40 -14.29 -6.94
C TYR A 77 6.18 -14.96 -7.59
N CYS A 78 5.53 -14.30 -8.56
CA CYS A 78 4.46 -14.88 -9.39
C CYS A 78 4.86 -15.35 -10.81
N PRO A 79 5.97 -16.09 -11.04
CA PRO A 79 6.12 -16.93 -12.24
C PRO A 79 5.66 -18.38 -11.99
N PRO A 80 4.74 -18.96 -12.81
CA PRO A 80 4.13 -18.41 -14.02
C PRO A 80 2.91 -17.52 -13.72
N VAL A 81 2.54 -16.68 -14.70
CA VAL A 81 1.39 -15.76 -14.66
C VAL A 81 0.15 -16.44 -14.07
N CYS A 82 -0.39 -15.90 -12.97
CA CYS A 82 -1.72 -16.28 -12.47
C CYS A 82 -2.73 -16.11 -13.61
N LYS A 83 -3.20 -17.24 -14.16
CA LYS A 83 -4.08 -17.24 -15.33
C LYS A 83 -5.44 -16.62 -15.01
N GLU A 84 -5.84 -16.69 -13.74
CA GLU A 84 -7.15 -16.31 -13.23
C GLU A 84 -7.41 -14.80 -13.30
N ALA A 85 -6.36 -13.96 -13.19
CA ALA A 85 -6.50 -12.50 -13.21
C ALA A 85 -5.56 -11.79 -14.18
N ARG A 86 -4.99 -12.53 -15.14
CA ARG A 86 -4.30 -11.91 -16.27
C ARG A 86 -5.29 -11.07 -17.10
N PRO A 87 -4.91 -9.86 -17.57
CA PRO A 87 -3.64 -9.15 -17.36
C PRO A 87 -3.69 -8.15 -16.19
N LEU A 88 -4.80 -8.10 -15.45
CA LEU A 88 -5.06 -7.05 -14.46
C LEU A 88 -4.10 -7.13 -13.26
N THR A 89 -3.70 -8.34 -12.83
CA THR A 89 -2.70 -8.51 -11.76
C THR A 89 -1.34 -7.94 -12.17
N ASP A 90 -0.89 -8.21 -13.40
CA ASP A 90 0.38 -7.69 -13.92
C ASP A 90 0.37 -6.15 -13.98
N LEU A 91 -0.74 -5.57 -14.46
CA LEU A 91 -0.93 -4.12 -14.47
C LEU A 91 -0.99 -3.53 -13.05
N GLY A 92 -1.63 -4.24 -12.11
CA GLY A 92 -1.69 -3.88 -10.70
C GLY A 92 -0.31 -3.83 -10.07
N HIS A 93 0.51 -4.86 -10.27
CA HIS A 93 1.88 -4.93 -9.78
C HIS A 93 2.77 -3.85 -10.41
N VAL A 94 2.88 -3.83 -11.74
CA VAL A 94 3.75 -2.88 -12.45
C VAL A 94 3.34 -1.44 -12.16
N GLY A 95 2.03 -1.17 -12.18
CA GLY A 95 1.48 0.12 -11.79
C GLY A 95 1.88 0.49 -10.37
N SER A 96 1.74 -0.43 -9.41
CA SER A 96 2.07 -0.17 -8.01
C SER A 96 3.57 0.09 -7.79
N ILE A 97 4.46 -0.59 -8.52
CA ILE A 97 5.91 -0.28 -8.54
C ILE A 97 6.14 1.15 -9.05
N VAL A 98 5.67 1.45 -10.27
CA VAL A 98 5.96 2.72 -10.94
C VAL A 98 5.40 3.89 -10.13
N PHE A 99 4.11 3.83 -9.77
CA PHE A 99 3.46 4.93 -9.05
C PHE A 99 3.87 5.01 -7.58
N GLY A 100 4.20 3.89 -6.94
CA GLY A 100 4.70 3.87 -5.56
C GLY A 100 6.07 4.55 -5.45
N ILE A 101 6.99 4.21 -6.35
CA ILE A 101 8.31 4.83 -6.45
C ILE A 101 8.17 6.32 -6.81
N LEU A 102 7.37 6.64 -7.82
CA LEU A 102 7.15 8.02 -8.24
C LEU A 102 6.60 8.88 -7.10
N LEU A 103 5.65 8.38 -6.31
CA LEU A 103 5.08 9.12 -5.19
C LEU A 103 6.13 9.41 -4.11
N ALA A 104 7.01 8.45 -3.82
CA ALA A 104 8.12 8.65 -2.89
C ALA A 104 9.08 9.74 -3.39
N PHE A 105 9.46 9.70 -4.68
CA PHE A 105 10.28 10.73 -5.29
C PHE A 105 9.61 12.12 -5.24
N VAL A 106 8.33 12.21 -5.58
CA VAL A 106 7.58 13.47 -5.54
C VAL A 106 7.46 14.00 -4.11
N ALA A 107 7.27 13.13 -3.12
CA ALA A 107 7.24 13.53 -1.72
C ALA A 107 8.60 14.11 -1.28
N ILE A 108 9.71 13.42 -1.57
CA ILE A 108 11.07 13.90 -1.27
C ILE A 108 11.34 15.24 -1.96
N TRP A 109 11.04 15.33 -3.25
CA TRP A 109 11.23 16.55 -4.05
C TRP A 109 10.41 17.72 -3.49
N SER A 110 9.13 17.48 -3.18
CA SER A 110 8.24 18.50 -2.62
C SER A 110 8.75 19.03 -1.28
N LEU A 111 9.17 18.13 -0.39
CA LEU A 111 9.72 18.51 0.92
C LEU A 111 11.03 19.28 0.79
N TRP A 112 11.91 18.85 -0.12
CA TRP A 112 13.17 19.52 -0.40
C TRP A 112 12.94 20.93 -0.95
N ARG A 113 12.05 21.08 -1.94
CA ARG A 113 11.73 22.37 -2.55
C ARG A 113 11.10 23.34 -1.55
N ALA A 114 10.21 22.84 -0.69
CA ALA A 114 9.58 23.66 0.35
C ALA A 114 10.52 23.95 1.54
N ARG A 115 11.69 23.29 1.62
CA ARG A 115 12.62 23.33 2.77
C ARG A 115 11.93 23.03 4.10
N THR A 116 10.85 22.25 4.07
CA THR A 116 10.07 21.89 5.24
C THR A 116 10.66 20.67 5.91
N ARG A 117 10.83 20.73 7.23
CA ARG A 117 11.12 19.54 8.04
C ARG A 117 9.81 18.91 8.49
N PRO A 118 9.43 17.74 7.97
CA PRO A 118 8.19 17.09 8.40
C PRO A 118 8.30 16.64 9.86
N GLY A 119 7.20 16.72 10.59
CA GLY A 119 7.08 16.06 11.88
C GLY A 119 6.99 14.54 11.71
N TRP A 120 7.34 13.79 12.76
CA TRP A 120 7.47 12.33 12.69
C TRP A 120 6.18 11.55 12.92
N ILE A 121 5.13 12.18 13.45
CA ILE A 121 3.91 11.46 13.86
C ILE A 121 3.21 10.82 12.65
N MET A 122 2.86 11.58 11.61
CA MET A 122 2.16 11.03 10.45
C MET A 122 2.99 10.03 9.64
N PRO A 123 4.30 10.29 9.38
CA PRO A 123 5.18 9.29 8.78
C PRO A 123 5.33 8.03 9.63
N GLY A 124 5.43 8.18 10.95
CA GLY A 124 5.55 7.07 11.90
C GLY A 124 4.32 6.17 11.89
N ILE A 125 3.11 6.76 11.90
CA ILE A 125 1.85 5.99 11.80
C ILE A 125 1.78 5.27 10.44
N ALA A 126 2.16 5.92 9.34
CA ALA A 126 2.20 5.25 8.04
C ALA A 126 3.16 4.05 8.02
N ALA A 127 4.38 4.22 8.56
CA ALA A 127 5.34 3.12 8.66
C ALA A 127 4.79 1.97 9.54
N ALA A 128 4.20 2.30 10.69
CA ALA A 128 3.59 1.32 11.58
C ALA A 128 2.46 0.54 10.90
N LEU A 129 1.55 1.23 10.18
CA LEU A 129 0.47 0.60 9.43
C LEU A 129 0.99 -0.33 8.35
N VAL A 130 2.01 0.10 7.58
CA VAL A 130 2.64 -0.73 6.55
C VAL A 130 3.25 -1.98 7.17
N ILE A 131 4.10 -1.83 8.19
CA ILE A 131 4.80 -2.95 8.84
C ILE A 131 3.80 -3.92 9.46
N TRP A 132 2.83 -3.41 10.21
CA TRP A 132 1.83 -4.24 10.88
C TRP A 132 0.99 -5.04 9.87
N THR A 133 0.54 -4.39 8.79
CA THR A 133 -0.24 -5.06 7.74
C THR A 133 0.61 -6.09 7.00
N LEU A 134 1.87 -5.79 6.71
CA LEU A 134 2.82 -6.74 6.11
C LEU A 134 3.05 -7.97 6.99
N VAL A 135 3.24 -7.77 8.30
CA VAL A 135 3.42 -8.88 9.24
C VAL A 135 2.15 -9.73 9.31
N SER A 136 0.97 -9.12 9.36
CA SER A 136 -0.30 -9.85 9.31
C SER A 136 -0.44 -10.67 8.03
N LEU A 137 -0.16 -10.05 6.88
CA LEU A 137 -0.23 -10.68 5.57
C LEU A 137 0.74 -11.86 5.46
N ALA A 138 1.98 -11.71 5.94
CA ALA A 138 2.98 -12.78 5.92
C ALA A 138 2.62 -13.99 6.80
N ASN A 139 1.71 -13.81 7.77
CA ASN A 139 1.19 -14.87 8.63
C ASN A 139 -0.24 -15.30 8.24
N THR A 140 -0.77 -14.78 7.14
CA THR A 140 -2.07 -15.19 6.61
C THR A 140 -1.88 -16.43 5.74
N THR A 141 -2.69 -17.47 5.97
CA THR A 141 -2.73 -18.64 5.08
C THR A 141 -3.40 -18.23 3.78
N ILE A 142 -2.67 -18.38 2.67
CA ILE A 142 -3.18 -18.13 1.33
C ILE A 142 -3.77 -19.44 0.80
N ALA A 143 -4.97 -19.37 0.21
CA ALA A 143 -5.69 -20.51 -0.35
C ALA A 143 -5.08 -21.03 -1.67
#